data_AF-U3ASA5-F1
#
_entry.id   AF-U3ASA5-F1
#
_cell.length_a   1.000
_cell.length_b   1.000
_cell.length_c   1.000
_cell.angle_alpha   90.00
_cell.angle_beta   90.00
_cell.angle_gamma   90.00
#
_symmetry.space_group_name_H-M   'P 1'
#
loop_
_entity.id
_entity.type
_entity.pdbx_description
1 polymer ?
#
loop_
_entity_poly.entity_id
_entity_poly.type
_entity_poly.pdbx_seq_one_letter_code
_entity_poly.pdbx_strand_id
1 'polypeptide(L)'
;MKKRLFFVMCSGLVSGLSLSADYKPDTFTKALHYYDKGKEYSDKSLKELFLKDPDSPYSELRSDNDWVLNDLAWVSAWDDFQSYYNASLSNQVAYNIITKEAGFTKARPQQFSKEQLNPVRNSARFRDNEPNSVRASVVKAQVDPDIFYKAYQIYMYEDDRYSANIHTLISKLALAVQVVRDRSTSIPKHQWKINGIRIDVVDRFMNDVFALDDLWDGDKEYLLQILNGVINTEIQPYNLSRQYLRAHYRIARLSSAMIDKYGYIDPPCSRDDHALYPTVSYKRCYVDMTDRALWDWYVSEYRQAIVPKHYHNAQQQGFLGHLFEVLMPMALVMEGLATTDFFTASAASEFSTEAAWTEEELAASQEGFLAEICSVDLD
;
A
#
# COMPACT_ATOMS: atom_id res chain seq x y z
N MET A 1 21.50 -42.94 60.82
CA MET A 1 21.02 -43.43 59.50
C MET A 1 19.56 -43.03 59.32
N LYS A 2 19.22 -42.64 58.08
CA LYS A 2 17.90 -42.28 57.52
C LYS A 2 17.36 -40.86 57.79
N LYS A 3 17.34 -40.14 56.66
CA LYS A 3 16.88 -38.78 56.35
C LYS A 3 15.43 -38.84 55.83
N ARG A 4 14.68 -37.75 56.08
CA ARG A 4 13.62 -37.12 55.25
C ARG A 4 12.35 -37.96 54.99
N LEU A 5 11.17 -37.41 54.66
CA LEU A 5 10.82 -36.18 53.95
C LEU A 5 9.35 -35.84 54.28
N PHE A 6 9.05 -34.58 54.60
CA PHE A 6 7.70 -34.01 54.60
C PHE A 6 7.26 -33.84 53.14
N PHE A 7 6.11 -34.40 52.75
CA PHE A 7 5.44 -34.07 51.50
C PHE A 7 4.36 -33.02 51.80
N VAL A 8 4.65 -31.78 51.44
CA VAL A 8 3.63 -30.72 51.32
C VAL A 8 3.14 -30.79 49.88
N MET A 9 1.85 -31.10 49.70
CA MET A 9 1.15 -30.89 48.44
C MET A 9 1.15 -29.39 48.15
N CYS A 10 1.90 -28.97 47.13
CA CYS A 10 1.82 -27.64 46.57
C CYS A 10 1.03 -27.75 45.25
N SER A 11 -0.17 -27.18 45.24
CA SER A 11 -0.97 -26.93 44.05
C SER A 11 -0.18 -26.05 43.09
N GLY A 12 0.38 -26.65 42.03
CA GLY A 12 1.03 -25.93 40.95
C GLY A 12 -0.01 -25.42 39.97
N LEU A 13 -0.34 -24.13 40.08
CA LEU A 13 -0.83 -23.32 38.96
C LEU A 13 0.05 -23.59 37.73
N VAL A 14 -0.58 -23.89 36.60
CA VAL A 14 0.05 -23.88 35.28
C VAL A 14 0.46 -22.43 35.01
N SER A 15 1.68 -22.10 35.42
CA SER A 15 2.32 -20.82 35.13
C SER A 15 2.57 -20.73 33.63
N GLY A 16 2.12 -19.60 33.07
CA GLY A 16 2.16 -19.28 31.66
C GLY A 16 3.52 -19.51 31.03
N LEU A 17 3.45 -19.95 29.77
CA LEU A 17 4.55 -19.91 28.83
C LEU A 17 5.14 -18.49 28.88
N SER A 18 6.42 -18.41 29.20
CA SER A 18 7.20 -17.20 29.10
C SER A 18 7.19 -16.75 27.64
N LEU A 19 6.33 -15.79 27.31
CA LEU A 19 6.42 -14.99 26.10
C LEU A 19 7.86 -14.44 26.04
N SER A 20 8.55 -14.65 24.92
CA SER A 20 9.86 -14.01 24.71
C SER A 20 9.68 -12.50 24.80
N ALA A 21 10.69 -11.78 25.29
CA ALA A 21 10.61 -10.34 25.55
C ALA A 21 10.28 -9.48 24.31
N ASP A 22 10.32 -10.07 23.10
CA ASP A 22 10.15 -9.39 21.81
C ASP A 22 8.87 -9.74 21.04
N TYR A 23 8.05 -10.69 21.51
CA TYR A 23 6.79 -11.02 20.82
C TYR A 23 5.65 -10.06 21.19
N LYS A 24 5.05 -9.45 20.17
CA LYS A 24 3.82 -8.66 20.28
C LYS A 24 2.78 -9.14 19.26
N PRO A 25 1.59 -9.62 19.67
CA PRO A 25 0.52 -10.03 18.77
C PRO A 25 -0.28 -8.81 18.25
N ASP A 26 0.43 -7.81 17.74
CA ASP A 26 -0.14 -6.57 17.20
C ASP A 26 -0.86 -6.77 15.87
N THR A 27 -0.52 -7.81 15.11
CA THR A 27 -1.30 -8.34 14.00
C THR A 27 -1.70 -9.78 14.26
N PHE A 28 -2.87 -10.18 13.74
CA PHE A 28 -3.32 -11.54 13.94
C PHE A 28 -2.39 -12.52 13.23
N THR A 29 -1.84 -12.12 12.09
CA THR A 29 -0.97 -13.04 11.38
C THR A 29 0.39 -13.24 12.03
N LYS A 30 0.98 -12.21 12.64
CA LYS A 30 2.20 -12.37 13.45
C LYS A 30 1.98 -13.31 14.62
N ALA A 31 0.83 -13.21 15.29
CA ALA A 31 0.43 -14.16 16.32
C ALA A 31 0.33 -15.59 15.76
N LEU A 32 -0.29 -15.76 14.59
CA LEU A 32 -0.45 -17.05 13.94
C LEU A 32 0.90 -17.69 13.59
N HIS A 33 1.82 -16.91 13.02
CA HIS A 33 3.17 -17.38 12.70
C HIS A 33 3.98 -17.78 13.92
N TYR A 34 3.81 -17.07 15.04
CA TYR A 34 4.49 -17.40 16.29
C TYR A 34 4.08 -18.81 16.78
N TYR A 35 2.78 -19.12 16.76
CA TYR A 35 2.28 -20.42 17.25
C TYR A 35 2.48 -21.58 16.27
N ASP A 36 2.31 -21.32 14.97
CA ASP A 36 2.52 -22.32 13.91
C ASP A 36 4.01 -22.55 13.58
N LYS A 37 4.87 -21.62 14.00
CA LYS A 37 6.29 -21.55 13.61
C LYS A 37 6.46 -21.50 12.08
N GLY A 38 5.48 -20.90 11.39
CA GLY A 38 5.47 -20.70 9.93
C GLY A 38 5.43 -21.97 9.09
N LYS A 39 4.86 -23.06 9.61
CA LYS A 39 4.75 -24.33 8.90
C LYS A 39 3.52 -24.38 8.01
N GLU A 40 2.33 -24.32 8.60
CA GLU A 40 1.06 -24.46 7.89
C GLU A 40 0.56 -23.13 7.34
N TYR A 41 0.85 -22.01 8.01
CA TYR A 41 0.40 -20.68 7.63
C TYR A 41 1.44 -19.88 6.85
N SER A 42 2.33 -20.55 6.10
CA SER A 42 3.27 -19.86 5.21
C SER A 42 2.54 -18.96 4.21
N ASP A 43 3.24 -17.97 3.68
CA ASP A 43 2.67 -16.97 2.78
C ASP A 43 2.07 -17.59 1.48
N LYS A 44 2.65 -18.71 1.04
CA LYS A 44 2.13 -19.56 -0.03
C LYS A 44 0.91 -20.36 0.42
N SER A 45 1.01 -21.00 1.58
CA SER A 45 -0.07 -21.82 2.15
C SER A 45 -1.34 -21.00 2.40
N LEU A 46 -1.22 -19.75 2.85
CA LEU A 46 -2.36 -18.86 3.06
C LEU A 46 -3.21 -18.68 1.80
N LYS A 47 -2.59 -18.60 0.61
CA LYS A 47 -3.37 -18.55 -0.63
C LYS A 47 -4.19 -19.82 -0.84
N GLU A 48 -3.57 -20.99 -0.65
CA GLU A 48 -4.22 -22.31 -0.81
C GLU A 48 -5.35 -22.54 0.22
N LEU A 49 -5.17 -22.01 1.43
CA LEU A 49 -6.12 -22.15 2.53
C LEU A 49 -7.33 -21.22 2.41
N PHE A 50 -7.15 -19.98 1.93
CA PHE A 50 -8.19 -18.95 1.95
C PHE A 50 -8.81 -18.63 0.59
N LEU A 51 -8.15 -18.93 -0.53
CA LEU A 51 -8.63 -18.62 -1.87
C LEU A 51 -9.19 -19.86 -2.56
N LYS A 52 -10.26 -19.69 -3.35
CA LYS A 52 -10.80 -20.76 -4.20
C LYS A 52 -9.85 -21.14 -5.34
N ASP A 53 -9.14 -20.16 -5.88
CA ASP A 53 -8.16 -20.30 -6.95
C ASP A 53 -6.90 -19.48 -6.60
N PRO A 54 -5.90 -20.09 -5.96
CA PRO A 54 -4.71 -19.38 -5.47
C PRO A 54 -3.91 -18.61 -6.52
N ASP A 55 -4.01 -19.02 -7.80
CA ASP A 55 -3.28 -18.42 -8.91
C ASP A 55 -4.06 -17.29 -9.58
N SER A 56 -5.35 -17.13 -9.26
CA SER A 56 -6.18 -16.08 -9.83
C SER A 56 -6.12 -14.80 -9.01
N PRO A 57 -5.81 -13.64 -9.62
CA PRO A 57 -5.85 -12.34 -8.96
C PRO A 57 -7.28 -11.93 -8.57
N TYR A 58 -8.29 -12.57 -9.18
CA TYR A 58 -9.72 -12.34 -8.97
C TYR A 58 -10.36 -13.41 -8.08
N SER A 59 -9.57 -14.29 -7.45
CA SER A 59 -10.12 -15.38 -6.66
C SER A 59 -11.05 -14.90 -5.57
N GLU A 60 -12.15 -15.64 -5.37
CA GLU A 60 -13.00 -15.46 -4.21
C GLU A 60 -12.40 -16.12 -2.98
N LEU A 61 -12.82 -15.61 -1.82
CA LEU A 61 -12.58 -16.28 -0.55
C LEU A 61 -13.33 -17.61 -0.49
N ARG A 62 -12.70 -18.59 0.14
CA ARG A 62 -13.34 -19.85 0.51
C ARG A 62 -14.41 -19.59 1.58
N SER A 63 -15.49 -20.36 1.50
CA SER A 63 -16.60 -20.32 2.46
C SER A 63 -16.61 -21.57 3.36
N ASP A 64 -15.76 -22.55 3.05
CA ASP A 64 -15.58 -23.81 3.78
C ASP A 64 -14.39 -23.69 4.76
N ASN A 65 -14.46 -22.70 5.65
CA ASN A 65 -13.40 -22.37 6.62
C ASN A 65 -13.66 -22.95 8.02
N ASP A 66 -14.62 -23.87 8.18
CA ASP A 66 -14.93 -24.51 9.46
C ASP A 66 -13.74 -25.29 10.06
N TRP A 67 -12.80 -25.73 9.21
CA TRP A 67 -11.58 -26.42 9.64
C TRP A 67 -10.67 -25.52 10.51
N VAL A 68 -10.68 -24.21 10.25
CA VAL A 68 -9.86 -23.21 10.97
C VAL A 68 -10.22 -23.15 12.46
N LEU A 69 -11.47 -23.46 12.81
CA LEU A 69 -11.96 -23.43 14.19
C LEU A 69 -11.40 -24.56 15.06
N ASN A 70 -10.80 -25.58 14.46
CA ASN A 70 -10.21 -26.73 15.16
C ASN A 70 -8.67 -26.69 15.20
N ASP A 71 -8.05 -25.64 14.66
CA ASP A 71 -6.61 -25.48 14.63
C ASP A 71 -6.10 -24.87 15.96
N LEU A 72 -5.17 -25.56 16.64
CA LEU A 72 -4.64 -25.13 17.93
C LEU A 72 -3.78 -23.87 17.82
N ALA A 73 -3.03 -23.69 16.73
CA ALA A 73 -2.23 -22.50 16.50
C ALA A 73 -3.14 -21.29 16.25
N TRP A 74 -4.22 -21.47 15.48
CA TRP A 74 -5.24 -20.45 15.27
C TRP A 74 -5.90 -20.00 16.58
N VAL A 75 -6.38 -20.95 17.39
CA VAL A 75 -7.03 -20.63 18.67
C VAL A 75 -6.08 -19.86 19.59
N SER A 76 -4.84 -20.32 19.71
CA SER A 76 -3.82 -19.66 20.55
C SER A 76 -3.49 -18.25 20.05
N ALA A 77 -3.30 -18.09 18.74
CA ALA A 77 -3.02 -16.80 18.13
C ALA A 77 -4.19 -15.81 18.29
N TRP A 78 -5.42 -16.31 18.17
CA TRP A 78 -6.61 -15.48 18.27
C TRP A 78 -6.85 -15.01 19.72
N ASP A 79 -6.63 -15.88 20.70
CA ASP A 79 -6.71 -15.54 22.12
C ASP A 79 -5.66 -14.49 22.51
N ASP A 80 -4.43 -14.60 22.01
CA ASP A 80 -3.36 -13.61 22.21
C ASP A 80 -3.70 -12.26 21.59
N PHE A 81 -4.15 -12.24 20.33
CA PHE A 81 -4.54 -11.02 19.62
C PHE A 81 -5.69 -10.30 20.35
N GLN A 82 -6.71 -11.05 20.76
CA GLN A 82 -7.84 -10.51 21.52
C GLN A 82 -7.39 -9.94 22.88
N SER A 83 -6.50 -10.65 23.58
CA SER A 83 -5.96 -10.22 24.86
C SER A 83 -5.14 -8.93 24.73
N TYR A 84 -4.31 -8.82 23.69
CA TYR A 84 -3.49 -7.63 23.44
C TYR A 84 -4.33 -6.39 23.17
N TYR A 85 -5.43 -6.53 22.42
CA TYR A 85 -6.35 -5.43 22.17
C TYR A 85 -7.46 -5.27 23.22
N ASN A 86 -7.47 -6.10 24.27
CA ASN A 86 -8.54 -6.17 25.28
C ASN A 86 -9.94 -6.21 24.62
N ALA A 87 -10.10 -7.11 23.64
CA ALA A 87 -11.30 -7.23 22.82
C ALA A 87 -11.88 -8.65 22.94
N SER A 88 -13.21 -8.77 22.87
CA SER A 88 -13.92 -10.06 22.81
C SER A 88 -14.67 -10.11 21.49
N LEU A 89 -14.08 -10.77 20.49
CA LEU A 89 -14.51 -10.73 19.09
C LEU A 89 -14.90 -12.14 18.62
N SER A 90 -15.79 -12.23 17.63
CA SER A 90 -16.20 -13.53 17.08
C SER A 90 -15.14 -14.10 16.12
N ASN A 91 -15.15 -15.41 15.90
CA ASN A 91 -14.25 -16.06 14.94
C ASN A 91 -14.42 -15.55 13.50
N GLN A 92 -15.61 -15.08 13.13
CA GLN A 92 -15.82 -14.44 11.83
C GLN A 92 -14.97 -13.16 11.69
N VAL A 93 -14.73 -12.45 12.80
CA VAL A 93 -13.85 -11.27 12.80
C VAL A 93 -12.40 -11.70 12.59
N ALA A 94 -11.95 -12.79 13.21
CA ALA A 94 -10.62 -13.35 12.97
C ALA A 94 -10.39 -13.67 11.50
N TYR A 95 -11.35 -14.34 10.85
CA TYR A 95 -11.31 -14.62 9.41
C TYR A 95 -11.23 -13.34 8.55
N ASN A 96 -12.00 -12.32 8.90
CA ASN A 96 -11.99 -11.05 8.19
C ASN A 96 -10.67 -10.28 8.41
N ILE A 97 -10.05 -10.39 9.58
CA ILE A 97 -8.76 -9.76 9.88
C ILE A 97 -7.66 -10.44 9.07
N ILE A 98 -7.54 -11.78 9.14
CA ILE A 98 -6.47 -12.50 8.43
C ILE A 98 -6.54 -12.29 6.92
N THR A 99 -7.74 -12.37 6.34
CA THR A 99 -7.92 -12.22 4.88
C THR A 99 -7.61 -10.81 4.43
N LYS A 100 -7.78 -9.81 5.30
CA LYS A 100 -7.41 -8.43 5.03
C LYS A 100 -5.92 -8.17 5.21
N GLU A 101 -5.31 -8.69 6.27
CA GLU A 101 -3.86 -8.59 6.53
C GLU A 101 -3.06 -9.27 5.41
N ALA A 102 -3.52 -10.43 4.92
CA ALA A 102 -2.91 -11.17 3.82
C ALA A 102 -3.23 -10.59 2.42
N GLY A 103 -4.06 -9.53 2.34
CA GLY A 103 -4.40 -8.86 1.09
C GLY A 103 -5.36 -9.62 0.17
N PHE A 104 -6.16 -10.54 0.71
CA PHE A 104 -7.14 -11.32 -0.06
C PHE A 104 -8.49 -10.62 -0.26
N THR A 105 -8.68 -9.44 0.33
CA THR A 105 -9.92 -8.66 0.17
C THR A 105 -9.94 -7.87 -1.13
N LYS A 106 -11.14 -7.54 -1.62
CA LYS A 106 -11.38 -6.78 -2.86
C LYS A 106 -12.00 -5.42 -2.57
N ALA A 107 -12.19 -4.57 -3.59
CA ALA A 107 -12.79 -3.25 -3.41
C ALA A 107 -14.14 -3.14 -4.14
N ARG A 108 -14.86 -4.25 -4.33
CA ARG A 108 -16.15 -4.26 -5.03
C ARG A 108 -17.16 -3.32 -4.36
N PRO A 109 -17.83 -2.41 -5.09
CA PRO A 109 -18.72 -1.43 -4.47
C PRO A 109 -19.84 -2.02 -3.62
N GLN A 110 -20.31 -3.23 -3.97
CA GLN A 110 -21.34 -3.97 -3.26
C GLN A 110 -20.92 -4.36 -1.83
N GLN A 111 -19.63 -4.29 -1.51
CA GLN A 111 -19.06 -4.56 -0.17
C GLN A 111 -19.13 -3.35 0.77
N PHE A 112 -19.55 -2.20 0.28
CA PHE A 112 -19.60 -0.94 1.02
C PHE A 112 -21.05 -0.45 1.14
N SER A 113 -21.39 0.14 2.29
CA SER A 113 -22.63 0.89 2.43
C SER A 113 -22.60 2.16 1.58
N LYS A 114 -23.77 2.72 1.29
CA LYS A 114 -23.87 3.98 0.54
C LYS A 114 -23.15 5.13 1.25
N GLU A 115 -23.18 5.14 2.58
CA GLU A 115 -22.51 6.12 3.42
C GLU A 115 -20.98 5.93 3.37
N GLN A 116 -20.51 4.68 3.38
CA GLN A 116 -19.08 4.38 3.23
C GLN A 116 -18.54 4.83 1.87
N LEU A 117 -19.31 4.67 0.79
CA LEU A 117 -18.93 5.15 -0.55
C LEU A 117 -19.02 6.67 -0.71
N ASN A 118 -19.67 7.38 0.21
CA ASN A 118 -19.84 8.83 0.16
C ASN A 118 -19.43 9.46 1.51
N PRO A 119 -18.18 9.27 1.96
CA PRO A 119 -17.74 9.89 3.19
C PRO A 119 -17.69 11.41 3.00
N VAL A 120 -18.16 12.14 4.00
CA VAL A 120 -17.95 13.58 4.11
C VAL A 120 -16.89 13.81 5.18
N ARG A 121 -15.68 14.22 4.75
CA ARG A 121 -14.56 14.52 5.63
C ARG A 121 -13.96 15.86 5.24
N ASN A 122 -13.72 16.74 6.22
CA ASN A 122 -13.16 18.08 5.98
C ASN A 122 -13.93 18.87 4.90
N SER A 123 -15.26 18.72 4.85
CA SER A 123 -16.15 19.29 3.82
C SER A 123 -15.89 18.80 2.39
N ALA A 124 -14.96 17.86 2.18
CA ALA A 124 -14.73 17.18 0.92
C ALA A 124 -15.65 15.98 0.77
N ARG A 125 -16.12 15.76 -0.46
CA ARG A 125 -16.95 14.62 -0.88
C ARG A 125 -16.58 14.22 -2.29
N PHE A 126 -16.84 12.96 -2.65
CA PHE A 126 -16.81 12.57 -4.05
C PHE A 126 -17.84 13.34 -4.86
N ARG A 127 -17.53 13.62 -6.13
CA ARG A 127 -18.49 14.17 -7.09
C ARG A 127 -19.66 13.20 -7.25
N ASP A 128 -20.87 13.72 -7.38
CA ASP A 128 -22.09 12.89 -7.44
C ASP A 128 -22.09 11.88 -8.60
N ASN A 129 -21.37 12.18 -9.69
CA ASN A 129 -21.20 11.33 -10.87
C ASN A 129 -19.94 10.44 -10.85
N GLU A 130 -19.15 10.46 -9.78
CA GLU A 130 -17.95 9.64 -9.67
C GLU A 130 -18.33 8.15 -9.66
N PRO A 131 -17.72 7.29 -10.50
CA PRO A 131 -18.03 5.86 -10.54
C PRO A 131 -17.85 5.19 -9.17
N ASN A 132 -18.76 4.29 -8.83
CA ASN A 132 -18.70 3.57 -7.55
C ASN A 132 -17.42 2.73 -7.41
N SER A 133 -16.87 2.20 -8.50
CA SER A 133 -15.59 1.47 -8.52
C SER A 133 -14.41 2.34 -8.06
N VAL A 134 -14.34 3.58 -8.54
CA VAL A 134 -13.35 4.59 -8.12
C VAL A 134 -13.54 4.88 -6.63
N ARG A 135 -14.76 5.21 -6.21
CA ARG A 135 -15.07 5.52 -4.80
C ARG A 135 -14.69 4.38 -3.87
N ALA A 136 -15.03 3.14 -4.22
CA ALA A 136 -14.75 1.98 -3.41
C ALA A 136 -13.24 1.75 -3.24
N SER A 137 -12.46 1.89 -4.30
CA SER A 137 -10.99 1.81 -4.24
C SER A 137 -10.39 2.91 -3.35
N VAL A 138 -10.81 4.17 -3.49
CA VAL A 138 -10.31 5.30 -2.67
C VAL A 138 -10.71 5.15 -1.20
N VAL A 139 -11.96 4.77 -0.93
CA VAL A 139 -12.47 4.51 0.43
C VAL A 139 -11.71 3.37 1.08
N LYS A 140 -11.45 2.30 0.34
CA LYS A 140 -10.67 1.17 0.84
C LYS A 140 -9.20 1.54 1.08
N ALA A 141 -8.64 2.42 0.26
CA ALA A 141 -7.33 3.03 0.50
C ALA A 141 -7.33 3.98 1.71
N GLN A 142 -8.51 4.31 2.27
CA GLN A 142 -8.67 5.24 3.39
C GLN A 142 -8.02 6.59 3.08
N VAL A 143 -8.28 7.11 1.87
CA VAL A 143 -7.82 8.43 1.42
C VAL A 143 -9.03 9.35 1.30
N ASP A 144 -8.88 10.58 1.79
CA ASP A 144 -9.93 11.57 1.71
C ASP A 144 -10.16 12.00 0.25
N PRO A 145 -11.42 12.30 -0.15
CA PRO A 145 -11.74 12.63 -1.54
C PRO A 145 -10.95 13.82 -2.11
N ASP A 146 -10.61 14.82 -1.30
CA ASP A 146 -9.84 15.99 -1.74
C ASP A 146 -8.40 15.63 -2.10
N ILE A 147 -7.72 14.81 -1.27
CA ILE A 147 -6.37 14.32 -1.56
C ILE A 147 -6.39 13.47 -2.82
N PHE A 148 -7.38 12.60 -2.99
CA PHE A 148 -7.54 11.83 -4.22
C PHE A 148 -7.70 12.72 -5.46
N TYR A 149 -8.55 13.74 -5.40
CA TYR A 149 -8.72 14.65 -6.54
C TYR A 149 -7.46 15.47 -6.82
N LYS A 150 -6.72 15.87 -5.79
CA LYS A 150 -5.45 16.55 -5.95
C LYS A 150 -4.41 15.65 -6.62
N ALA A 151 -4.28 14.41 -6.15
CA ALA A 151 -3.42 13.40 -6.75
C ALA A 151 -3.79 13.14 -8.22
N TYR A 152 -5.08 12.98 -8.51
CA TYR A 152 -5.57 12.78 -9.88
C TYR A 152 -5.29 14.00 -10.78
N GLN A 153 -5.39 15.22 -10.25
CA GLN A 153 -5.04 16.43 -11.00
C GLN A 153 -3.55 16.42 -11.40
N ILE A 154 -2.66 16.12 -10.46
CA ILE A 154 -1.22 16.01 -10.73
C ILE A 154 -0.98 14.89 -11.76
N TYR A 155 -1.65 13.74 -11.62
CA TYR A 155 -1.53 12.63 -12.58
C TYR A 155 -1.92 13.02 -13.99
N MET A 156 -3.06 13.69 -14.15
CA MET A 156 -3.51 14.19 -15.45
C MET A 156 -2.53 15.18 -16.08
N TYR A 157 -1.86 15.98 -15.26
CA TYR A 157 -0.88 16.94 -15.74
C TYR A 157 0.45 16.27 -16.14
N GLU A 158 0.87 15.26 -15.37
CA GLU A 158 2.14 14.57 -15.58
C GLU A 158 2.09 13.47 -16.64
N ASP A 159 0.91 12.90 -16.91
CA ASP A 159 0.75 11.90 -17.98
C ASP A 159 1.20 12.47 -19.34
N ASP A 160 1.12 13.78 -19.58
CA ASP A 160 1.63 14.35 -20.84
C ASP A 160 3.17 14.33 -20.94
N ARG A 161 3.88 14.27 -19.81
CA ARG A 161 5.35 14.41 -19.71
C ARG A 161 6.06 13.08 -19.48
N TYR A 162 5.48 12.24 -18.64
CA TYR A 162 6.06 10.98 -18.19
C TYR A 162 5.26 9.78 -18.69
N SER A 163 5.79 8.58 -18.44
CA SER A 163 5.09 7.32 -18.73
C SER A 163 3.68 7.32 -18.13
N ALA A 164 2.79 6.52 -18.72
CA ALA A 164 1.45 6.31 -18.18
C ALA A 164 1.47 5.85 -16.71
N ASN A 165 2.58 5.27 -16.27
CA ASN A 165 2.77 4.63 -14.96
C ASN A 165 3.15 5.62 -13.85
N ILE A 166 3.24 6.93 -14.17
CA ILE A 166 3.51 7.99 -13.19
C ILE A 166 2.45 8.08 -12.08
N HIS A 167 1.25 7.53 -12.30
CA HIS A 167 0.22 7.34 -11.27
C HIS A 167 0.78 6.64 -10.02
N THR A 168 1.76 5.75 -10.18
CA THR A 168 2.32 4.98 -9.08
C THR A 168 3.11 5.85 -8.08
N LEU A 169 3.93 6.77 -8.57
CA LEU A 169 4.68 7.74 -7.77
C LEU A 169 3.73 8.73 -7.07
N ILE A 170 2.77 9.25 -7.82
CA ILE A 170 1.78 10.21 -7.31
C ILE A 170 0.95 9.56 -6.19
N SER A 171 0.67 8.27 -6.28
CA SER A 171 0.01 7.50 -5.22
C SER A 171 0.83 7.45 -3.93
N LYS A 172 2.17 7.32 -4.01
CA LYS A 172 3.06 7.33 -2.84
C LYS A 172 2.94 8.66 -2.10
N LEU A 173 3.09 9.76 -2.84
CA LEU A 173 3.02 11.12 -2.28
C LEU A 173 1.65 11.41 -1.67
N ALA A 174 0.57 11.08 -2.38
CA ALA A 174 -0.78 11.30 -1.91
C ALA A 174 -1.11 10.49 -0.65
N LEU A 175 -0.67 9.23 -0.56
CA LEU A 175 -0.85 8.44 0.65
C LEU A 175 -0.04 9.00 1.83
N ALA A 176 1.21 9.43 1.59
CA ALA A 176 2.02 10.07 2.62
C ALA A 176 1.32 11.33 3.18
N VAL A 177 0.75 12.16 2.31
CA VAL A 177 -0.03 13.33 2.69
C VAL A 177 -1.24 12.93 3.54
N GLN A 178 -1.97 11.88 3.16
CA GLN A 178 -3.07 11.34 3.98
C GLN A 178 -2.58 10.90 5.36
N VAL A 179 -1.45 10.19 5.44
CA VAL A 179 -0.89 9.74 6.72
C VAL A 179 -0.54 10.93 7.62
N VAL A 180 0.13 11.96 7.09
CA VAL A 180 0.48 13.15 7.88
C VAL A 180 -0.78 13.85 8.38
N ARG A 181 -1.81 13.95 7.53
CA ARG A 181 -3.12 14.50 7.91
C ARG A 181 -3.76 13.66 9.02
N ASP A 182 -3.84 12.34 8.87
CA ASP A 182 -4.42 11.44 9.86
C ASP A 182 -3.69 11.61 11.21
N ARG A 183 -2.35 11.58 11.21
CA ARG A 183 -1.53 11.78 12.42
C ARG A 183 -1.79 13.13 13.08
N SER A 184 -1.97 14.19 12.28
CA SER A 184 -2.28 15.54 12.80
C SER A 184 -3.63 15.61 13.53
N THR A 185 -4.60 14.78 13.13
CA THR A 185 -5.91 14.69 13.80
C THR A 185 -5.86 13.88 15.08
N SER A 186 -5.01 12.85 15.14
CA SER A 186 -4.88 11.99 16.33
C SER A 186 -3.94 12.56 17.39
N ILE A 187 -2.92 13.33 16.99
CA ILE A 187 -1.88 13.85 17.89
C ILE A 187 -2.15 15.33 18.18
N PRO A 188 -2.17 15.77 19.46
CA PRO A 188 -2.36 17.17 19.80
C PRO A 188 -1.30 18.09 19.16
N LYS A 189 -1.71 19.28 18.71
CA LYS A 189 -0.86 20.24 17.98
C LYS A 189 0.48 20.55 18.65
N HIS A 190 0.51 20.63 19.98
CA HIS A 190 1.74 20.92 20.74
C HIS A 190 2.80 19.81 20.64
N GLN A 191 2.41 18.60 20.20
CA GLN A 191 3.29 17.44 20.05
C GLN A 191 3.71 17.20 18.60
N TRP A 192 3.18 17.96 17.63
CA TRP A 192 3.44 17.73 16.21
C TRP A 192 4.92 17.74 15.86
N LYS A 193 5.66 18.75 16.34
CA LYS A 193 7.10 18.87 16.06
C LYS A 193 7.92 17.68 16.57
N ILE A 194 7.60 17.17 17.77
CA ILE A 194 8.31 16.05 18.39
C ILE A 194 8.00 14.74 17.64
N ASN A 195 6.79 14.61 17.12
CA ASN A 195 6.35 13.46 16.32
C ASN A 195 6.62 13.64 14.80
N GLY A 196 7.39 14.66 14.42
CA GLY A 196 7.73 14.93 13.02
C GLY A 196 6.53 15.29 12.11
N ILE A 197 5.38 15.70 12.65
CA ILE A 197 4.19 16.07 11.85
C ILE A 197 4.39 17.47 11.27
N ARG A 198 4.58 17.53 9.95
CA ARG A 198 4.64 18.78 9.17
C ARG A 198 3.35 19.04 8.40
N ILE A 199 2.37 19.68 9.04
CA ILE A 199 1.09 20.01 8.36
C ILE A 199 1.28 21.04 7.24
N ASP A 200 2.31 21.87 7.32
CA ASP A 200 2.66 22.85 6.30
C ASP A 200 2.98 22.18 4.95
N VAL A 201 3.54 20.96 4.98
CA VAL A 201 3.77 20.16 3.77
C VAL A 201 2.46 19.68 3.16
N VAL A 202 1.49 19.28 3.99
CA VAL A 202 0.15 18.91 3.54
C VAL A 202 -0.52 20.12 2.90
N ASP A 203 -0.44 21.29 3.54
CA ASP A 203 -1.03 22.51 3.02
C ASP A 203 -0.42 22.92 1.67
N ARG A 204 0.91 22.88 1.51
CA ARG A 204 1.59 23.14 0.24
C ARG A 204 1.22 22.11 -0.83
N PHE A 205 1.22 20.83 -0.50
CA PHE A 205 0.81 19.78 -1.43
C PHE A 205 -0.62 19.99 -1.94
N MET A 206 -1.54 20.39 -1.07
CA MET A 206 -2.94 20.59 -1.44
C MET A 206 -3.17 21.87 -2.24
N ASN A 207 -2.46 22.96 -1.92
CA ASN A 207 -2.76 24.29 -2.47
C ASN A 207 -1.80 24.72 -3.60
N ASP A 208 -0.52 24.37 -3.51
CA ASP A 208 0.54 25.00 -4.30
C ASP A 208 1.11 24.08 -5.39
N VAL A 209 0.94 22.75 -5.26
CA VAL A 209 1.50 21.76 -6.19
C VAL A 209 0.54 21.49 -7.34
N PHE A 210 0.89 21.82 -8.58
CA PHE A 210 0.13 21.43 -9.77
C PHE A 210 0.83 20.33 -10.56
N ALA A 211 2.15 20.29 -10.46
CA ALA A 211 3.06 19.37 -11.11
C ALA A 211 4.11 18.86 -10.10
N LEU A 212 4.80 17.77 -10.43
CA LEU A 212 5.81 17.18 -9.55
C LEU A 212 7.03 18.08 -9.35
N ASP A 213 7.33 18.97 -10.31
CA ASP A 213 8.39 19.98 -10.23
C ASP A 213 8.03 21.16 -9.30
N ASP A 214 6.76 21.36 -8.98
CA ASP A 214 6.32 22.35 -7.98
C ASP A 214 6.58 21.88 -6.54
N LEU A 215 6.79 20.57 -6.33
CA LEU A 215 7.03 20.01 -5.01
C LEU A 215 8.49 20.25 -4.61
N TRP A 216 8.71 20.92 -3.47
CA TRP A 216 10.06 21.15 -2.97
C TRP A 216 10.75 19.83 -2.60
N ASP A 217 12.05 19.72 -2.88
CA ASP A 217 12.82 18.49 -2.63
C ASP A 217 12.72 18.04 -1.17
N GLY A 218 12.81 18.98 -0.22
CA GLY A 218 12.66 18.66 1.21
C GLY A 218 11.25 18.21 1.62
N ASP A 219 10.21 18.59 0.86
CA ASP A 219 8.84 18.11 1.10
C ASP A 219 8.64 16.73 0.50
N LYS A 220 9.19 16.48 -0.69
CA LYS A 220 9.25 15.17 -1.33
C LYS A 220 9.97 14.16 -0.45
N GLU A 221 11.19 14.48 0.01
CA GLU A 221 11.99 13.63 0.89
C GLU A 221 11.22 13.29 2.17
N TYR A 222 10.63 14.31 2.81
CA TYR A 222 9.82 14.12 4.01
C TYR A 222 8.62 13.18 3.76
N LEU A 223 7.87 13.37 2.68
CA LEU A 223 6.71 12.53 2.37
C LEU A 223 7.13 11.08 2.09
N LEU A 224 8.23 10.86 1.36
CA LEU A 224 8.76 9.52 1.12
C LEU A 224 9.24 8.85 2.41
N GLN A 225 9.94 9.59 3.29
CA GLN A 225 10.35 9.08 4.60
C GLN A 225 9.16 8.69 5.49
N ILE A 226 8.10 9.52 5.51
CA ILE A 226 6.86 9.19 6.23
C ILE A 226 6.28 7.89 5.70
N LEU A 227 6.17 7.75 4.38
CA LEU A 227 5.60 6.56 3.77
C LEU A 227 6.41 5.31 4.07
N ASN A 228 7.74 5.38 3.94
CA ASN A 228 8.64 4.27 4.22
C ASN A 228 8.52 3.84 5.69
N GLY A 229 8.46 4.79 6.62
CA GLY A 229 8.17 4.51 8.03
C GLY A 229 6.85 3.77 8.21
N VAL A 230 5.77 4.21 7.54
CA VAL A 230 4.44 3.58 7.66
C VAL A 230 4.46 2.16 7.11
N ILE A 231 5.09 1.93 5.96
CA ILE A 231 5.15 0.60 5.34
C ILE A 231 5.89 -0.39 6.24
N ASN A 232 6.98 0.07 6.85
CA ASN A 232 7.87 -0.81 7.63
C ASN A 232 7.41 -1.00 9.07
N THR A 233 6.72 -0.02 9.66
CA THR A 233 6.50 0.01 11.12
C THR A 233 5.07 0.24 11.56
N GLU A 234 4.19 0.78 10.71
CA GLU A 234 2.86 1.16 11.16
C GLU A 234 1.87 -0.01 11.08
N ILE A 235 1.56 -0.56 12.25
CA ILE A 235 0.39 -1.40 12.47
C ILE A 235 -0.61 -0.54 13.25
N GLN A 236 -1.73 -0.16 12.62
CA GLN A 236 -2.76 0.55 13.36
C GLN A 236 -3.47 -0.40 14.31
N PRO A 237 -3.62 -0.03 15.59
CA PRO A 237 -4.40 -0.81 16.54
C PRO A 237 -5.78 -1.13 16.00
N TYR A 238 -6.18 -2.41 16.09
CA TYR A 238 -7.49 -2.88 15.61
C TYR A 238 -8.65 -2.00 16.14
N ASN A 239 -8.54 -1.58 17.40
CA ASN A 239 -9.53 -0.75 18.07
C ASN A 239 -9.65 0.67 17.50
N LEU A 240 -8.59 1.20 16.90
CA LEU A 240 -8.58 2.55 16.32
C LEU A 240 -9.12 2.56 14.89
N SER A 241 -8.95 1.47 14.14
CA SER A 241 -9.36 1.42 12.74
C SER A 241 -9.66 0.00 12.28
N ARG A 242 -10.91 -0.46 12.48
CA ARG A 242 -11.39 -1.75 11.92
C ARG A 242 -11.34 -1.79 10.39
N GLN A 243 -11.27 -0.62 9.76
CA GLN A 243 -11.13 -0.46 8.32
C GLN A 243 -9.66 -0.34 7.86
N TYR A 244 -8.68 -0.42 8.77
CA TYR A 244 -7.25 -0.36 8.43
C TYR A 244 -6.83 -1.36 7.37
N LEU A 245 -6.29 -0.85 6.26
CA LEU A 245 -5.59 -1.61 5.26
C LEU A 245 -4.10 -1.24 5.33
N ARG A 246 -3.19 -2.19 5.16
CA ARG A 246 -1.75 -1.90 5.19
C ARG A 246 -1.38 -0.88 4.11
N ALA A 247 -0.37 -0.05 4.39
CA ALA A 247 -0.01 1.08 3.54
C ALA A 247 0.28 0.67 2.09
N HIS A 248 1.05 -0.38 1.83
CA HIS A 248 1.35 -0.82 0.46
C HIS A 248 0.08 -1.16 -0.34
N TYR A 249 -0.89 -1.85 0.27
CA TYR A 249 -2.19 -2.11 -0.36
C TYR A 249 -3.01 -0.83 -0.56
N ARG A 250 -2.94 0.13 0.38
CA ARG A 250 -3.58 1.46 0.23
C ARG A 250 -2.99 2.21 -0.98
N ILE A 251 -1.67 2.17 -1.19
CA ILE A 251 -1.01 2.80 -2.35
C ILE A 251 -1.54 2.17 -3.65
N ALA A 252 -1.53 0.84 -3.73
CA ALA A 252 -1.96 0.13 -4.93
C ALA A 252 -3.43 0.45 -5.27
N ARG A 253 -4.31 0.52 -4.27
CA ARG A 253 -5.72 0.90 -4.42
C ARG A 253 -5.91 2.35 -4.86
N LEU A 254 -5.12 3.27 -4.30
CA LEU A 254 -5.15 4.66 -4.73
C LEU A 254 -4.68 4.80 -6.19
N SER A 255 -3.65 4.05 -6.57
CA SER A 255 -3.13 4.01 -7.93
C SER A 255 -4.16 3.50 -8.92
N SER A 256 -4.80 2.37 -8.61
CA SER A 256 -5.82 1.81 -9.49
C SER A 256 -7.04 2.72 -9.61
N ALA A 257 -7.41 3.44 -8.54
CA ALA A 257 -8.50 4.41 -8.60
C ALA A 257 -8.22 5.58 -9.56
N MET A 258 -6.97 6.01 -9.69
CA MET A 258 -6.59 7.03 -10.68
C MET A 258 -6.75 6.52 -12.11
N ILE A 259 -6.38 5.27 -12.38
CA ILE A 259 -6.59 4.64 -13.70
C ILE A 259 -8.08 4.43 -13.98
N ASP A 260 -8.83 3.89 -13.02
CA ASP A 260 -10.29 3.71 -13.14
C ASP A 260 -10.99 5.04 -13.42
N LYS A 261 -10.48 6.13 -12.85
CA LYS A 261 -11.01 7.48 -13.06
C LYS A 261 -10.63 8.06 -14.42
N TYR A 262 -9.41 7.80 -14.90
CA TYR A 262 -8.99 8.16 -16.26
C TYR A 262 -9.94 7.55 -17.29
N GLY A 263 -10.40 6.33 -17.01
CA GLY A 263 -11.45 5.66 -17.75
C GLY A 263 -10.91 4.74 -18.84
N TYR A 264 -11.83 4.02 -19.47
CA TYR A 264 -11.52 2.93 -20.39
C TYR A 264 -12.26 3.13 -21.72
N ILE A 265 -11.59 2.85 -22.82
CA ILE A 265 -12.26 2.69 -24.13
C ILE A 265 -13.12 1.42 -24.11
N ASP A 266 -12.62 0.35 -23.48
CA ASP A 266 -13.29 -0.92 -23.31
C ASP A 266 -13.23 -1.33 -21.83
N PRO A 267 -14.35 -1.20 -21.08
CA PRO A 267 -14.37 -1.43 -19.64
C PRO A 267 -13.90 -2.85 -19.26
N PRO A 268 -12.94 -3.00 -18.33
CA PRO A 268 -12.42 -4.31 -17.94
C PRO A 268 -13.35 -5.08 -17.00
N CYS A 269 -14.31 -4.38 -16.41
CA CYS A 269 -15.27 -4.89 -15.43
C CYS A 269 -16.66 -5.02 -16.04
N SER A 270 -17.41 -6.03 -15.57
CA SER A 270 -18.83 -6.19 -15.82
C SER A 270 -19.63 -5.15 -15.04
N ARG A 271 -20.95 -5.10 -15.26
CA ARG A 271 -21.84 -4.18 -14.54
C ARG A 271 -21.89 -4.42 -13.03
N ASP A 272 -21.57 -5.65 -12.60
CA ASP A 272 -21.51 -6.04 -11.20
C ASP A 272 -20.06 -5.96 -10.65
N ASP A 273 -19.17 -5.24 -11.35
CA ASP A 273 -17.78 -5.01 -10.96
C ASP A 273 -16.93 -6.29 -10.86
N HIS A 274 -17.32 -7.35 -11.59
CA HIS A 274 -16.52 -8.56 -11.78
C HIS A 274 -15.67 -8.48 -13.05
N ALA A 275 -14.47 -9.06 -13.04
CA ALA A 275 -13.58 -9.10 -14.20
C ALA A 275 -14.24 -9.78 -15.43
N LEU A 276 -14.16 -9.13 -16.59
CA LEU A 276 -14.63 -9.68 -17.87
C LEU A 276 -13.55 -10.46 -18.61
N TYR A 277 -12.30 -10.05 -18.45
CA TYR A 277 -11.16 -10.56 -19.21
C TYR A 277 -10.30 -11.50 -18.37
N PRO A 278 -9.62 -12.48 -19.00
CA PRO A 278 -8.65 -13.33 -18.32
C PRO A 278 -7.49 -12.51 -17.72
N THR A 279 -6.87 -13.06 -16.68
CA THR A 279 -5.74 -12.49 -15.92
C THR A 279 -4.58 -11.97 -16.78
N VAL A 280 -4.31 -12.60 -17.93
CA VAL A 280 -3.17 -12.29 -18.81
C VAL A 280 -3.45 -11.07 -19.70
N SER A 281 -4.67 -10.53 -19.68
CA SER A 281 -5.03 -9.33 -20.44
C SER A 281 -4.41 -8.06 -19.83
N TYR A 282 -4.11 -7.09 -20.69
CA TYR A 282 -3.78 -5.72 -20.26
C TYR A 282 -4.99 -4.98 -19.69
N LYS A 283 -6.21 -5.51 -19.89
CA LYS A 283 -7.47 -4.98 -19.36
C LYS A 283 -7.80 -5.64 -18.02
N ARG A 284 -7.43 -4.98 -16.92
CA ARG A 284 -7.60 -5.52 -15.56
C ARG A 284 -8.75 -4.83 -14.84
N CYS A 285 -9.63 -5.62 -14.23
CA CYS A 285 -10.70 -5.07 -13.38
C CYS A 285 -10.16 -4.86 -11.96
N TYR A 286 -9.55 -3.71 -11.69
CA TYR A 286 -8.80 -3.48 -10.44
C TYR A 286 -9.65 -3.57 -9.18
N VAL A 287 -10.89 -3.12 -9.25
CA VAL A 287 -11.86 -3.19 -8.15
C VAL A 287 -12.14 -4.64 -7.72
N ASP A 288 -12.02 -5.59 -8.65
CA ASP A 288 -12.20 -7.03 -8.45
C ASP A 288 -10.91 -7.77 -8.07
N MET A 289 -9.75 -7.17 -8.31
CA MET A 289 -8.48 -7.79 -7.91
C MET A 289 -8.39 -7.85 -6.38
N THR A 290 -7.79 -8.91 -5.85
CA THR A 290 -7.33 -8.96 -4.45
C THR A 290 -6.29 -7.86 -4.21
N ASP A 291 -6.22 -7.32 -2.99
CA ASP A 291 -5.22 -6.29 -2.64
C ASP A 291 -3.79 -6.76 -2.91
N ARG A 292 -3.52 -8.04 -2.66
CA ARG A 292 -2.22 -8.68 -2.91
C ARG A 292 -1.87 -8.70 -4.39
N ALA A 293 -2.78 -9.17 -5.26
CA ALA A 293 -2.53 -9.14 -6.70
C ALA A 293 -2.43 -7.71 -7.24
N LEU A 294 -3.17 -6.78 -6.64
CA LEU A 294 -3.09 -5.36 -7.00
C LEU A 294 -1.75 -4.75 -6.60
N TRP A 295 -1.18 -5.16 -5.47
CA TRP A 295 0.17 -4.77 -5.06
C TRP A 295 1.23 -5.30 -6.03
N ASP A 296 1.15 -6.58 -6.41
CA ASP A 296 2.07 -7.18 -7.38
C ASP A 296 2.03 -6.43 -8.72
N TRP A 297 0.82 -6.05 -9.16
CA TRP A 297 0.64 -5.18 -10.32
C TRP A 297 1.28 -3.80 -10.11
N TYR A 298 0.98 -3.13 -9.00
CA TYR A 298 1.51 -1.80 -8.70
C TYR A 298 3.05 -1.78 -8.73
N VAL A 299 3.70 -2.77 -8.13
CA VAL A 299 5.17 -2.91 -8.15
C VAL A 299 5.68 -3.03 -9.59
N SER A 300 5.00 -3.80 -10.43
CA SER A 300 5.38 -3.97 -11.84
C SER A 300 5.25 -2.68 -12.66
N GLU A 301 4.21 -1.87 -12.39
CA GLU A 301 4.04 -0.56 -13.02
C GLU A 301 5.04 0.46 -12.50
N TYR A 302 5.32 0.43 -11.19
CA TYR A 302 6.24 1.36 -10.54
C TYR A 302 7.65 1.27 -11.12
N ARG A 303 8.12 0.05 -11.41
CA ARG A 303 9.41 -0.18 -12.09
C ARG A 303 9.52 0.48 -13.46
N GLN A 304 8.40 0.88 -14.05
CA GLN A 304 8.29 1.50 -15.37
C GLN A 304 7.84 2.97 -15.29
N ALA A 305 7.62 3.53 -14.09
CA ALA A 305 6.96 4.81 -13.88
C ALA A 305 7.76 6.04 -14.35
N ILE A 306 9.09 5.99 -14.25
CA ILE A 306 9.95 7.14 -14.51
C ILE A 306 10.70 6.93 -15.82
N VAL A 307 9.93 6.82 -16.89
CA VAL A 307 10.43 6.85 -18.27
C VAL A 307 9.81 8.06 -18.95
N PRO A 308 10.61 9.09 -19.31
CA PRO A 308 10.10 10.24 -20.06
C PRO A 308 9.46 9.80 -21.37
N LYS A 309 8.32 10.40 -21.76
CA LYS A 309 7.75 10.18 -23.10
C LYS A 309 8.64 10.90 -24.12
N HIS A 310 9.02 10.22 -25.21
CA HIS A 310 9.74 10.87 -26.30
C HIS A 310 8.84 11.92 -26.97
N TYR A 311 9.13 13.21 -26.78
CA TYR A 311 8.46 14.29 -27.49
C TYR A 311 8.76 14.20 -28.99
N HIS A 312 7.77 13.82 -29.80
CA HIS A 312 7.83 14.03 -31.24
C HIS A 312 7.62 15.53 -31.53
N ASN A 313 8.73 16.21 -31.83
CA ASN A 313 8.88 17.55 -32.41
C ASN A 313 7.60 18.24 -32.92
N ALA A 314 7.20 19.32 -32.25
CA ALA A 314 6.61 20.45 -32.94
C ALA A 314 7.70 21.08 -33.83
N GLN A 315 7.47 21.03 -35.12
CA GLN A 315 8.24 21.57 -36.24
C GLN A 315 8.72 23.02 -35.98
N GLN A 316 9.90 23.20 -35.38
CA GLN A 316 10.59 24.50 -35.32
C GLN A 316 11.32 24.77 -36.64
N GLN A 317 10.60 25.26 -37.65
CA GLN A 317 11.20 25.89 -38.82
C GLN A 317 11.67 27.30 -38.43
N GLY A 318 12.93 27.42 -38.02
CA GLY A 318 13.58 28.70 -37.75
C GLY A 318 15.07 28.64 -38.06
N PHE A 319 15.69 29.81 -38.26
CA PHE A 319 17.12 29.97 -38.59
C PHE A 319 18.07 29.17 -37.66
N LEU A 320 17.69 29.02 -36.38
CA LEU A 320 18.43 28.19 -35.42
C LEU A 320 18.38 26.69 -35.76
N GLY A 321 17.29 26.18 -36.32
CA GLY A 321 17.16 24.78 -36.73
C GLY A 321 18.13 24.39 -37.86
N HIS A 322 18.37 25.28 -38.82
CA HIS A 322 19.40 25.06 -39.85
C HIS A 322 20.82 25.19 -39.31
N LEU A 323 21.05 26.07 -38.33
CA LEU A 323 22.35 26.16 -37.65
C LEU A 323 22.65 24.87 -36.88
N PHE A 324 21.64 24.26 -36.24
CA PHE A 324 21.76 22.96 -35.58
C PHE A 324 22.00 21.81 -36.56
N GLU A 325 21.36 21.79 -37.73
CA GLU A 325 21.61 20.78 -38.77
C GLU A 325 23.06 20.79 -39.29
N VAL A 326 23.68 21.97 -39.39
CA VAL A 326 25.07 22.10 -39.88
C VAL A 326 26.10 21.77 -38.80
N LEU A 327 25.80 22.09 -37.54
CA LEU A 327 26.72 21.86 -36.42
C LEU A 327 26.60 20.45 -35.82
N MET A 328 25.45 19.78 -35.94
CA MET A 328 25.23 18.42 -35.42
C MET A 328 26.23 17.39 -35.95
N PRO A 329 26.54 17.32 -37.26
CA PRO A 329 27.53 16.37 -37.78
C PRO A 329 28.95 16.67 -37.26
N MET A 330 29.28 17.93 -36.97
CA MET A 330 30.59 18.30 -36.42
C MET A 330 30.68 17.96 -34.92
N ALA A 331 29.59 18.13 -34.16
CA ALA A 331 29.52 17.75 -32.75
C ALA A 331 29.53 16.21 -32.56
N LEU A 332 28.84 15.46 -33.44
CA LEU A 332 28.83 13.99 -33.45
C LEU A 332 30.20 13.36 -33.71
N VAL A 333 31.11 14.08 -34.37
CA VAL A 333 32.48 13.61 -34.62
C VAL A 333 33.41 13.92 -33.44
N MET A 334 33.05 14.87 -32.57
CA MET A 334 33.96 15.35 -31.51
C MET A 334 33.54 15.02 -30.08
N GLU A 335 32.28 14.68 -29.78
CA GLU A 335 31.86 14.21 -28.45
C GLU A 335 30.51 13.50 -28.54
N GLY A 336 30.54 12.19 -28.82
CA GLY A 336 29.36 11.34 -28.76
C GLY A 336 28.90 11.15 -27.30
N LEU A 337 27.61 11.42 -27.05
CA LEU A 337 26.80 10.99 -25.89
C LEU A 337 26.68 11.91 -24.65
N ALA A 338 26.55 13.23 -24.74
CA ALA A 338 26.37 14.00 -23.49
C ALA A 338 25.40 15.18 -23.43
N THR A 339 24.92 15.79 -24.53
CA THR A 339 24.36 17.16 -24.39
C THR A 339 22.84 17.30 -24.49
N THR A 340 22.10 16.28 -24.94
CA THR A 340 20.62 16.33 -24.95
C THR A 340 19.96 15.48 -23.86
N ASP A 341 20.68 14.57 -23.23
CA ASP A 341 20.19 13.76 -22.09
C ASP A 341 20.41 14.46 -20.73
N PHE A 342 21.19 15.54 -20.67
CA PHE A 342 21.67 16.09 -19.40
C PHE A 342 20.64 16.93 -18.61
N PHE A 343 19.67 17.58 -19.27
CA PHE A 343 18.76 18.50 -18.59
C PHE A 343 17.38 17.92 -18.25
N THR A 344 16.98 16.81 -18.88
CA THR A 344 15.73 16.09 -18.57
C THR A 344 15.97 14.84 -17.72
N ALA A 345 17.20 14.30 -17.71
CA ALA A 345 17.55 13.17 -16.87
C ALA A 345 17.80 13.53 -15.40
N SER A 346 18.06 14.80 -15.02
CA SER A 346 18.37 15.13 -13.63
C SER A 346 17.16 14.94 -12.70
N ALA A 347 16.01 15.53 -13.01
CA ALA A 347 14.79 15.38 -12.20
C ALA A 347 14.24 13.95 -12.25
N ALA A 348 14.23 13.31 -13.43
CA ALA A 348 13.80 11.93 -13.57
C ALA A 348 14.75 10.94 -12.87
N SER A 349 16.07 11.14 -12.93
CA SER A 349 17.05 10.33 -12.21
C SER A 349 16.92 10.54 -10.71
N GLU A 350 16.73 11.76 -10.23
CA GLU A 350 16.60 12.10 -8.81
C GLU A 350 15.32 11.51 -8.20
N PHE A 351 14.18 11.57 -8.90
CA PHE A 351 12.98 10.82 -8.52
C PHE A 351 13.18 9.31 -8.62
N SER A 352 13.89 8.82 -9.64
CA SER A 352 14.11 7.39 -9.80
C SER A 352 15.05 6.82 -8.74
N THR A 353 16.05 7.56 -8.27
CA THR A 353 16.98 7.09 -7.24
C THR A 353 16.42 7.23 -5.84
N GLU A 354 15.70 8.32 -5.56
CA GLU A 354 15.16 8.58 -4.21
C GLU A 354 13.82 7.89 -3.95
N ALA A 355 13.03 7.64 -5.00
CA ALA A 355 11.74 6.98 -4.85
C ALA A 355 11.78 5.50 -5.23
N ALA A 356 12.82 4.99 -5.90
CA ALA A 356 12.96 3.55 -6.19
C ALA A 356 12.74 2.74 -4.93
N TRP A 357 11.88 1.72 -5.01
CA TRP A 357 11.78 0.74 -3.93
C TRP A 357 13.15 0.11 -3.75
N THR A 358 13.71 0.24 -2.55
CA THR A 358 14.88 -0.58 -2.21
C THR A 358 14.45 -2.04 -2.14
N GLU A 359 15.36 -2.97 -2.40
CA GLU A 359 15.06 -4.41 -2.20
C GLU A 359 14.58 -4.68 -0.77
N GLU A 360 15.08 -3.89 0.19
CA GLU A 360 14.68 -3.92 1.60
C GLU A 360 13.24 -3.43 1.82
N GLU A 361 12.77 -2.39 1.13
CA GLU A 361 11.37 -1.95 1.23
C GLU A 361 10.40 -2.92 0.53
N LEU A 362 10.83 -3.51 -0.60
CA LEU A 362 10.05 -4.55 -1.27
C LEU A 362 9.94 -5.79 -0.38
N ALA A 363 11.07 -6.22 0.20
CA ALA A 363 11.10 -7.28 1.19
C ALA A 363 10.28 -6.90 2.42
N ALA A 364 10.38 -5.71 3.00
CA ALA A 364 9.56 -5.30 4.15
C ALA A 364 8.06 -5.23 3.82
N SER A 365 7.68 -4.93 2.58
CA SER A 365 6.27 -4.97 2.15
C SER A 365 5.71 -6.41 2.04
N GLN A 366 6.57 -7.40 1.74
CA GLN A 366 6.22 -8.81 1.54
C GLN A 366 6.48 -9.67 2.80
N GLU A 367 7.61 -9.46 3.45
CA GLU A 367 8.17 -10.12 4.63
C GLU A 367 8.04 -9.32 5.93
N GLY A 368 7.63 -8.04 5.94
CA GLY A 368 7.33 -7.31 7.20
C GLY A 368 6.20 -7.97 8.01
N PHE A 369 5.53 -8.93 7.39
CA PHE A 369 4.68 -9.94 7.98
C PHE A 369 5.38 -10.91 8.96
N LEU A 370 6.67 -11.19 8.76
CA LEU A 370 7.49 -12.25 9.40
C LEU A 370 8.82 -11.75 9.96
N ALA A 371 9.38 -10.66 9.43
CA ALA A 371 10.74 -10.22 9.69
C ALA A 371 11.01 -9.86 11.16
N GLU A 372 9.98 -9.46 11.93
CA GLU A 372 10.10 -9.19 13.36
C GLU A 372 10.21 -10.47 14.21
N ILE A 373 9.98 -11.65 13.62
CA ILE A 373 10.17 -12.97 14.27
C ILE A 373 11.59 -13.50 13.98
N CYS A 374 12.23 -13.05 12.90
CA CYS A 374 13.51 -13.60 12.42
C CYS A 374 14.76 -13.04 13.11
N SER A 375 14.65 -12.10 14.06
CA SER A 375 15.79 -11.65 14.87
C SER A 375 15.96 -12.42 16.18
N VAL A 376 15.15 -13.45 16.43
CA VAL A 376 15.34 -14.34 17.59
C VAL A 376 16.14 -15.54 17.10
N ASP A 377 17.47 -15.45 17.23
CA ASP A 377 18.31 -16.64 17.32
C ASP A 377 17.76 -17.51 18.45
N LEU A 378 17.07 -18.59 18.08
CA LEU A 378 16.60 -19.62 18.99
C LEU A 378 17.76 -20.58 19.25
N ASP A 379 18.59 -20.25 20.25
CA ASP A 379 19.47 -21.23 20.92
C ASP A 379 18.67 -22.22 21.78
#